data_AF-A0A6P7GSR6-F1
#
_entry.id   AF-A0A6P7GSR6-F1
#
_cell.length_a   1.000
_cell.length_b   1.000
_cell.length_c   1.000
_cell.angle_alpha   90.00
_cell.angle_beta   90.00
_cell.angle_gamma   90.00
#
_symmetry.space_group_name_H-M   'P 1'
#
loop_
_entity.id
_entity.type
_entity.pdbx_description
1 polymer ?
#
loop_
_entity_poly.entity_id
_entity_poly.type
_entity_poly.pdbx_seq_one_letter_code
_entity_poly.pdbx_strand_id
1 'polypeptide(L)'
;MITNELLLTEHSKVRQQWGKSSKDVLQDIQILKEWCETQKHFPEIPDDNMIEFFLTNCKYSIEKTKKNIDMYYTLPPLIPEVYEKGNPNLPDYQENVEKSGMIVTMPKLTESLQRVSIYAFKEDSTQFDPMTLVSHLQNVYEIRTHIDVVMGEFIIMDASKVKMGHVVKYTPIVFKTMVLILQIYLHENLESLYKHISPEILPKDYGGKQKSMAELNELWKEEFVKWSDRFDKKLKMIVDESLRPEPLENSEILGYYGNFKKLDVD
;
A
#
# COMPACT_ATOMS: atom_id res chain seq x y z
N MET A 1 -18.58 -5.66 11.83
CA MET A 1 -19.13 -5.59 10.46
C MET A 1 -18.24 -4.63 9.69
N ILE A 2 -17.39 -5.17 8.80
CA ILE A 2 -16.56 -4.35 7.92
C ILE A 2 -17.52 -3.60 6.99
N THR A 3 -17.38 -2.29 6.90
CA THR A 3 -18.22 -1.45 6.04
C THR A 3 -17.95 -1.79 4.59
N ASN A 4 -18.79 -2.68 4.04
CA ASN A 4 -18.79 -3.25 2.68
C ASN A 4 -18.79 -2.24 1.52
N GLU A 5 -18.65 -0.93 1.77
CA GLU A 5 -18.73 0.10 0.73
C GLU A 5 -17.38 0.62 0.24
N LEU A 6 -16.31 0.44 1.02
CA LEU A 6 -14.97 0.94 0.67
C LEU A 6 -14.15 -0.05 -0.16
N LEU A 7 -14.33 -1.35 0.08
CA LEU A 7 -13.58 -2.41 -0.58
C LEU A 7 -14.53 -3.57 -0.90
N LEU A 8 -14.99 -3.63 -2.15
CA LEU A 8 -15.83 -4.70 -2.68
C LEU A 8 -14.92 -5.77 -3.30
N THR A 9 -14.64 -6.80 -2.52
CA THR A 9 -13.73 -7.88 -2.90
C THR A 9 -14.40 -9.24 -2.80
N GLU A 10 -14.32 -10.00 -3.89
CA GLU A 10 -14.75 -11.40 -3.93
C GLU A 10 -13.51 -12.30 -3.85
N HIS A 11 -13.09 -12.66 -2.64
CA HIS A 11 -11.89 -13.49 -2.40
C HIS A 11 -11.91 -14.78 -3.24
N SER A 12 -13.07 -15.41 -3.42
CA SER A 12 -13.23 -16.62 -4.23
C SER A 12 -12.77 -16.44 -5.68
N LYS A 13 -13.07 -15.30 -6.31
CA LYS A 13 -12.63 -15.00 -7.68
C LYS A 13 -11.10 -14.86 -7.76
N VAL A 14 -10.50 -14.19 -6.77
CA VAL A 14 -9.05 -14.01 -6.70
C VAL A 14 -8.34 -15.35 -6.49
N ARG A 15 -8.83 -16.18 -5.58
CA ARG A 15 -8.31 -17.54 -5.35
C ARG A 15 -8.44 -18.40 -6.61
N GLN A 16 -9.56 -18.33 -7.32
CA GLN A 16 -9.78 -19.07 -8.57
C GLN A 16 -8.80 -18.67 -9.66
N GLN A 17 -8.40 -17.39 -9.76
CA GLN A 17 -7.39 -16.94 -10.72
C GLN A 17 -6.03 -17.61 -10.53
N TRP A 18 -5.74 -18.04 -9.29
CA TRP A 18 -4.54 -18.81 -8.95
C TRP A 18 -4.77 -20.33 -8.90
N GLY A 19 -5.97 -20.81 -9.25
CA GLY A 19 -6.32 -22.22 -9.16
C GLY A 19 -6.38 -22.77 -7.73
N LYS A 20 -6.62 -21.91 -6.73
CA LYS A 20 -6.67 -22.28 -5.32
C LYS A 20 -8.10 -22.46 -4.83
N SER A 21 -8.37 -23.56 -4.14
CA SER A 21 -9.60 -23.72 -3.35
C SER A 21 -9.44 -23.06 -1.97
N SER A 22 -10.55 -22.79 -1.27
CA SER A 22 -10.50 -22.30 0.11
C SER A 22 -9.71 -23.24 1.03
N LYS A 23 -9.73 -24.55 0.77
CA LYS A 23 -8.97 -25.53 1.56
C LYS A 23 -7.46 -25.36 1.34
N ASP A 24 -7.03 -25.18 0.09
CA ASP A 24 -5.61 -25.00 -0.24
C ASP A 24 -5.07 -23.71 0.41
N VAL A 25 -5.85 -22.62 0.34
CA VAL A 25 -5.48 -21.34 0.98
C VAL A 25 -5.34 -21.49 2.49
N LEU A 26 -6.29 -22.16 3.16
CA LEU A 26 -6.21 -22.37 4.60
C LEU A 26 -5.01 -23.23 5.01
N GLN A 27 -4.61 -24.19 4.18
CA GLN A 27 -3.40 -24.99 4.40
C GLN A 27 -2.14 -24.14 4.27
N ASP A 28 -2.04 -23.31 3.23
CA ASP A 28 -0.90 -22.40 3.04
C ASP A 28 -0.82 -21.37 4.18
N ILE A 29 -1.95 -20.84 4.64
CA ILE A 29 -2.03 -19.93 5.80
C ILE A 29 -1.49 -20.63 7.05
N GLN A 30 -1.94 -21.86 7.31
CA GLN A 30 -1.51 -22.61 8.50
C GLN A 30 0.02 -22.85 8.49
N ILE A 31 0.59 -23.23 7.34
CA ILE A 31 2.05 -23.38 7.17
C ILE A 31 2.78 -22.09 7.54
N LEU A 32 2.27 -20.93 7.10
CA LEU A 32 2.90 -19.64 7.36
C LEU A 32 2.72 -19.17 8.80
N LYS A 33 1.60 -19.46 9.46
CA LYS A 33 1.40 -19.19 10.89
C LYS A 33 2.37 -20.00 11.74
N GLU A 34 2.47 -21.31 11.50
CA GLU A 34 3.43 -22.18 12.18
C GLU A 34 4.87 -21.70 11.98
N TRP A 35 5.21 -21.24 10.77
CA TRP A 35 6.51 -20.63 10.53
C TRP A 35 6.69 -19.32 11.32
N CYS A 36 5.71 -18.42 11.33
CA CYS A 36 5.80 -17.15 12.08
C CYS A 36 6.01 -17.39 13.58
N GLU A 37 5.42 -18.43 14.16
CA GLU A 37 5.63 -18.81 15.56
C GLU A 37 7.10 -19.18 15.88
N THR A 38 7.85 -19.64 14.88
CA THR A 38 9.29 -19.92 15.03
C THR A 38 10.17 -18.67 14.92
N GLN A 39 9.63 -17.56 14.40
CA GLN A 39 10.36 -16.31 14.18
C GLN A 39 10.34 -15.42 15.43
N LYS A 40 11.29 -15.63 16.34
CA LYS A 40 11.37 -14.92 17.63
C LYS A 40 11.55 -13.40 17.53
N HIS A 41 12.03 -12.90 16.39
CA HIS A 41 12.22 -11.49 16.14
C HIS A 41 10.94 -10.76 15.72
N PHE A 42 9.87 -11.49 15.38
CA PHE A 42 8.62 -10.87 14.95
C PHE A 42 7.87 -10.24 16.12
N PRO A 43 7.30 -9.03 15.92
CA PRO A 43 6.54 -8.33 16.96
C PRO A 43 5.12 -8.89 17.13
N GLU A 44 4.60 -9.63 16.15
CA GLU A 44 3.30 -10.29 16.20
C GLU A 44 3.21 -11.46 15.21
N ILE A 45 2.20 -12.30 15.39
CA ILE A 45 1.79 -13.29 14.39
C ILE A 45 0.71 -12.65 13.51
N PRO A 46 0.89 -12.58 12.17
CA PRO A 46 -0.11 -11.99 11.28
C PRO A 46 -1.41 -12.81 11.27
N ASP A 47 -2.54 -12.11 11.09
CA ASP A 47 -3.84 -12.77 10.93
C ASP A 47 -4.00 -13.43 9.55
N ASP A 48 -5.04 -14.26 9.41
CA ASP A 48 -5.29 -15.04 8.21
C ASP A 48 -5.47 -14.18 6.96
N ASN A 49 -6.08 -12.99 7.07
CA ASN A 49 -6.30 -12.10 5.92
C ASN A 49 -4.98 -11.48 5.47
N MET A 50 -4.15 -11.04 6.42
CA MET A 50 -2.81 -10.53 6.13
C MET A 50 -1.94 -11.57 5.44
N ILE A 51 -1.96 -12.81 5.93
CA ILE A 51 -1.23 -13.92 5.28
C ILE A 51 -1.78 -14.18 3.88
N GLU A 52 -3.10 -14.22 3.69
CA GLU A 52 -3.71 -14.39 2.37
C GLU A 52 -3.36 -13.25 1.41
N PHE A 53 -3.32 -12.01 1.89
CA PHE A 53 -2.91 -10.84 1.10
C PHE A 53 -1.49 -11.04 0.57
N PHE A 54 -0.53 -11.42 1.42
CA PHE A 54 0.84 -11.68 0.97
C PHE A 54 0.93 -12.90 0.05
N LEU A 55 0.25 -14.00 0.38
CA LEU A 55 0.18 -15.19 -0.49
C LEU A 55 -0.28 -14.82 -1.90
N THR A 56 -1.38 -14.06 -2.00
CA THR A 56 -1.95 -13.63 -3.28
C THR A 56 -0.94 -12.82 -4.10
N ASN A 57 -0.31 -11.83 -3.48
CA ASN A 57 0.70 -10.98 -4.14
C ASN A 57 2.02 -11.73 -4.43
N CYS A 58 2.28 -12.84 -3.73
CA CYS A 58 3.40 -13.74 -3.97
C CYS A 58 3.07 -14.91 -4.89
N LYS A 59 1.89 -14.91 -5.54
CA LYS A 59 1.43 -15.99 -6.42
C LYS A 59 1.41 -17.35 -5.70
N TYR A 60 1.04 -17.33 -4.42
CA TYR A 60 1.04 -18.46 -3.48
C TYR A 60 2.39 -19.17 -3.29
N SER A 61 3.50 -18.47 -3.56
CA SER A 61 4.83 -18.96 -3.20
C SER A 61 5.08 -18.78 -1.71
N ILE A 62 5.14 -19.88 -0.95
CA ILE A 62 5.43 -19.87 0.50
C ILE A 62 6.74 -19.10 0.80
N GLU A 63 7.84 -19.43 0.13
CA GLU A 63 9.13 -18.80 0.40
C GLU A 63 9.16 -17.28 0.10
N LYS A 64 8.54 -16.83 -1.00
CA LYS A 64 8.41 -15.39 -1.27
C LYS A 64 7.51 -14.70 -0.24
N THR A 65 6.48 -15.40 0.22
CA THR A 65 5.55 -14.89 1.24
C THR A 65 6.25 -14.68 2.57
N LYS A 66 7.08 -15.65 3.01
CA LYS A 66 7.93 -15.51 4.20
C LYS A 66 8.81 -14.26 4.14
N LYS A 67 9.53 -14.08 3.02
CA LYS A 67 10.40 -12.90 2.80
C LYS A 67 9.62 -11.58 2.86
N ASN A 68 8.41 -11.52 2.29
CA ASN A 68 7.60 -10.31 2.28
C ASN A 68 6.96 -10.00 3.65
N ILE A 69 6.54 -11.01 4.42
CA ILE A 69 6.07 -10.83 5.80
C ILE A 69 7.20 -10.29 6.69
N ASP A 70 8.40 -10.87 6.57
CA ASP A 70 9.57 -10.41 7.31
C ASP A 70 9.93 -8.95 6.96
N MET A 71 10.00 -8.64 5.66
CA MET A 71 10.21 -7.26 5.20
C MET A 71 9.15 -6.30 5.74
N TYR A 72 7.87 -6.70 5.78
CA TYR A 72 6.78 -5.87 6.30
C TYR A 72 6.99 -5.45 7.77
N TYR A 73 7.57 -6.32 8.60
CA TYR A 73 7.90 -5.98 9.99
C TYR A 73 9.22 -5.21 10.12
N THR A 74 10.16 -5.43 9.20
CA THR A 74 11.48 -4.80 9.25
C THR A 74 11.48 -3.37 8.70
N LEU A 75 10.62 -3.07 7.73
CA LEU A 75 10.65 -1.80 7.00
C LEU A 75 10.37 -0.54 7.86
N PRO A 76 9.45 -0.53 8.85
CA PRO A 76 9.11 0.68 9.59
C PRO A 76 10.28 1.48 10.19
N PRO A 77 11.19 0.89 10.99
CA PRO A 77 12.34 1.62 11.55
C PRO A 77 13.36 2.07 10.49
N LEU A 78 13.31 1.48 9.28
CA LEU A 78 14.24 1.81 8.20
C LEU A 78 13.81 3.07 7.42
N ILE A 79 12.54 3.45 7.47
CA ILE A 79 11.99 4.60 6.74
C ILE A 79 11.05 5.44 7.62
N PRO A 80 11.54 6.01 8.74
CA PRO A 80 10.72 6.71 9.72
C PRO A 80 9.96 7.91 9.12
N GLU A 81 10.45 8.52 8.04
CA GLU A 81 9.71 9.59 7.34
C GLU A 81 8.37 9.12 6.78
N VAL A 82 8.27 7.84 6.39
CA VAL A 82 7.01 7.27 5.87
C VAL A 82 6.04 6.97 7.01
N TYR A 83 6.53 6.34 8.09
CA TYR A 83 5.67 5.81 9.15
C TYR A 83 5.42 6.81 10.28
N GLU A 84 6.46 7.43 10.85
CA GLU A 84 6.31 8.31 12.01
C GLU A 84 5.62 9.62 11.61
N LYS A 85 6.15 10.32 10.60
CA LYS A 85 5.57 11.59 10.10
C LYS A 85 4.28 11.38 9.31
N GLY A 86 4.07 10.14 8.84
CA GLY A 86 2.89 9.74 8.10
C GLY A 86 1.76 9.21 8.96
N ASN A 87 1.88 9.14 10.28
CA ASN A 87 0.84 8.55 11.13
C ASN A 87 -0.47 9.37 11.04
N PRO A 88 -1.61 8.74 10.68
CA PRO A 88 -2.91 9.41 10.59
C PRO A 88 -3.42 10.08 11.87
N ASN A 89 -2.87 9.69 13.03
CA ASN A 89 -3.25 10.23 14.34
C ASN A 89 -2.55 11.55 14.67
N LEU A 90 -1.61 12.00 13.84
CA LEU A 90 -0.97 13.30 14.01
C LEU A 90 -1.96 14.45 13.74
N PRO A 91 -1.91 15.53 14.53
CA PRO A 91 -2.88 16.63 14.44
C PRO A 91 -2.87 17.36 13.10
N ASP A 92 -1.74 17.38 12.40
CA ASP A 92 -1.53 18.05 11.12
C ASP A 92 -1.63 17.10 9.91
N TYR A 93 -1.83 15.80 10.12
CA TYR A 93 -1.82 14.80 9.05
C TYR A 93 -2.82 15.11 7.94
N GLN A 94 -4.10 15.33 8.31
CA GLN A 94 -5.16 15.58 7.33
C GLN A 94 -4.91 16.88 6.56
N GLU A 95 -4.47 17.93 7.25
CA GLU A 95 -4.15 19.21 6.60
C GLU A 95 -2.99 19.05 5.60
N ASN A 96 -1.96 18.27 5.94
CA ASN A 96 -0.83 18.00 5.05
C ASN A 96 -1.25 17.20 3.81
N VAL A 97 -2.12 16.20 3.97
CA VAL A 97 -2.70 15.44 2.84
C VAL A 97 -3.50 16.37 1.93
N GLU A 98 -4.40 17.19 2.49
CA GLU A 98 -5.26 18.13 1.75
C GLU A 98 -4.50 19.29 1.09
N LYS A 99 -3.31 19.65 1.61
CA LYS A 99 -2.38 20.58 0.95
C LYS A 99 -1.70 19.94 -0.25
N SER A 100 -1.46 18.63 -0.21
CA SER A 100 -0.80 17.90 -1.29
C SER A 100 -1.78 17.49 -2.40
N GLY A 101 -3.01 17.12 -2.06
CA GLY A 101 -4.01 16.67 -3.01
C GLY A 101 -5.12 15.85 -2.38
N MET A 102 -5.61 14.86 -3.10
CA MET A 102 -6.61 13.90 -2.64
C MET A 102 -6.31 12.51 -3.19
N ILE A 103 -6.29 11.52 -2.31
CA ILE A 103 -6.02 10.12 -2.65
C ILE A 103 -7.26 9.31 -2.29
N VAL A 104 -7.76 8.52 -3.24
CA VAL A 104 -8.86 7.59 -2.96
C VAL A 104 -8.59 6.24 -3.57
N THR A 105 -9.00 5.19 -2.88
CA THR A 105 -9.03 3.83 -3.40
C THR A 105 -10.44 3.47 -3.82
N MET A 106 -10.59 2.94 -5.04
CA MET A 106 -11.87 2.62 -5.64
C MET A 106 -12.46 1.33 -5.06
N PRO A 107 -13.76 1.33 -4.71
CA PRO A 107 -14.38 0.15 -4.09
C PRO A 107 -14.42 -1.09 -4.96
N LYS A 108 -14.56 -0.95 -6.27
CA LYS A 108 -14.61 -2.10 -7.19
C LYS A 108 -13.23 -2.44 -7.73
N LEU A 109 -13.02 -3.74 -7.94
CA LEU A 109 -11.86 -4.23 -8.68
C LEU A 109 -12.07 -4.10 -10.19
N THR A 110 -10.97 -4.05 -10.93
CA THR A 110 -10.96 -4.26 -12.38
C THR A 110 -11.42 -5.68 -12.72
N GLU A 111 -11.69 -5.95 -14.01
CA GLU A 111 -11.94 -7.31 -14.50
C GLU A 111 -10.74 -8.25 -14.24
N SER A 112 -9.52 -7.71 -14.25
CA SER A 112 -8.28 -8.39 -13.87
C SER A 112 -8.06 -8.50 -12.36
N LEU A 113 -9.07 -8.15 -11.54
CA LEU A 113 -9.07 -8.25 -10.08
C LEU A 113 -8.02 -7.36 -9.39
N GLN A 114 -7.65 -6.24 -10.01
CA GLN A 114 -6.73 -5.26 -9.46
C GLN A 114 -7.50 -4.12 -8.80
N ARG A 115 -6.92 -3.53 -7.76
CA ARG A 115 -7.46 -2.32 -7.14
C ARG A 115 -7.05 -1.10 -7.96
N VAL A 116 -7.90 -0.07 -7.99
CA VAL A 116 -7.54 1.24 -8.55
C VAL A 116 -7.47 2.26 -7.44
N SER A 117 -6.37 3.00 -7.39
CA SER A 117 -6.18 4.16 -6.53
C SER A 117 -5.98 5.39 -7.40
N ILE A 118 -6.58 6.52 -7.05
CA ILE A 118 -6.47 7.77 -7.79
C ILE A 118 -5.85 8.82 -6.88
N TYR A 119 -4.80 9.48 -7.37
CA TYR A 119 -4.22 10.65 -6.74
C TYR A 119 -4.42 11.88 -7.63
N ALA A 120 -5.17 12.85 -7.11
CA ALA A 120 -5.37 14.15 -7.73
C ALA A 120 -4.55 15.21 -6.98
N PHE A 121 -3.63 15.88 -7.68
CA PHE A 121 -2.74 16.88 -7.08
C PHE A 121 -3.49 18.19 -6.82
N LYS A 122 -3.09 18.90 -5.76
CA LYS A 122 -3.45 20.31 -5.60
C LYS A 122 -2.60 21.15 -6.57
N GLU A 123 -3.13 22.28 -7.02
CA GLU A 123 -2.40 23.14 -7.97
C GLU A 123 -1.24 23.90 -7.29
N ASP A 124 -1.39 24.22 -6.00
CA ASP A 124 -0.35 24.88 -5.22
C ASP A 124 0.74 23.90 -4.80
N SER A 125 1.90 24.03 -5.43
CA SER A 125 3.06 23.20 -5.12
C SER A 125 3.86 23.67 -3.91
N THR A 126 3.59 24.87 -3.36
CA THR A 126 4.45 25.44 -2.29
C THR A 126 4.45 24.59 -1.04
N GLN A 127 3.31 24.00 -0.70
CA GLN A 127 3.11 23.12 0.45
C GLN A 127 3.09 21.63 0.12
N PHE A 128 3.24 21.27 -1.17
CA PHE A 128 3.30 19.87 -1.59
C PHE A 128 4.53 19.16 -1.00
N ASP A 129 4.35 17.98 -0.41
CA ASP A 129 5.45 17.10 -0.02
C ASP A 129 5.24 15.72 -0.67
N PRO A 130 6.15 15.27 -1.56
CA PRO A 130 6.08 13.93 -2.14
C PRO A 130 5.94 12.81 -1.12
N MET A 131 6.52 12.96 0.08
CA MET A 131 6.45 11.94 1.12
C MET A 131 5.05 11.80 1.72
N THR A 132 4.24 12.87 1.70
CA THR A 132 2.84 12.81 2.17
C THR A 132 2.03 11.82 1.34
N LEU A 133 2.22 11.78 0.02
CA LEU A 133 1.58 10.79 -0.86
C LEU A 133 2.00 9.36 -0.48
N VAL A 134 3.30 9.14 -0.31
CA VAL A 134 3.87 7.81 -0.02
C VAL A 134 3.35 7.30 1.33
N SER A 135 3.38 8.14 2.37
CA SER A 135 2.83 7.84 3.69
C SER A 135 1.34 7.52 3.63
N HIS A 136 0.55 8.35 2.95
CA HIS A 136 -0.89 8.14 2.87
C HIS A 136 -1.23 6.84 2.14
N LEU A 137 -0.55 6.53 1.02
CA LEU A 137 -0.70 5.24 0.34
C LEU A 137 -0.30 4.08 1.25
N GLN A 138 0.80 4.20 2.00
CA GLN A 138 1.20 3.18 2.98
C GLN A 138 0.11 2.95 4.04
N ASN A 139 -0.53 4.00 4.55
CA ASN A 139 -1.64 3.87 5.51
C ASN A 139 -2.86 3.18 4.91
N VAL A 140 -3.19 3.47 3.65
CA VAL A 140 -4.24 2.75 2.91
C VAL A 140 -3.88 1.26 2.77
N TYR A 141 -2.62 0.97 2.45
CA TYR A 141 -2.11 -0.39 2.33
C TYR A 141 -2.09 -1.14 3.66
N GLU A 142 -1.81 -0.46 4.77
CA GLU A 142 -1.86 -1.05 6.10
C GLU A 142 -3.25 -1.62 6.37
N ILE A 143 -4.30 -0.81 6.16
CA ILE A 143 -5.69 -1.28 6.29
C ILE A 143 -5.97 -2.42 5.32
N ARG A 144 -5.70 -2.22 4.02
CA ARG A 144 -6.01 -3.21 2.98
C ARG A 144 -5.31 -4.54 3.17
N THR A 145 -4.13 -4.56 3.77
CA THR A 145 -3.42 -5.80 4.09
C THR A 145 -4.25 -6.70 5.00
N HIS A 146 -5.10 -6.14 5.87
CA HIS A 146 -5.94 -6.90 6.79
C HIS A 146 -7.36 -7.20 6.29
N ILE A 147 -7.84 -6.51 5.26
CA ILE A 147 -9.26 -6.59 4.85
C ILE A 147 -9.49 -6.67 3.33
N ASP A 148 -8.44 -6.72 2.51
CA ASP A 148 -8.52 -6.79 1.05
C ASP A 148 -7.68 -7.96 0.53
N VAL A 149 -8.04 -8.47 -0.64
CA VAL A 149 -7.29 -9.51 -1.37
C VAL A 149 -7.41 -9.20 -2.86
N VAL A 150 -6.31 -8.87 -3.52
CA VAL A 150 -6.30 -8.35 -4.89
C VAL A 150 -5.11 -8.88 -5.70
N MET A 151 -5.23 -8.84 -7.03
CA MET A 151 -4.20 -9.27 -7.98
C MET A 151 -3.18 -8.19 -8.35
N GLY A 152 -3.16 -7.07 -7.61
CA GLY A 152 -2.28 -5.93 -7.84
C GLY A 152 -3.02 -4.60 -7.76
N GLU A 153 -2.35 -3.53 -8.20
CA GLU A 153 -2.87 -2.17 -8.16
C GLU A 153 -2.58 -1.39 -9.45
N PHE A 154 -3.53 -0.54 -9.85
CA PHE A 154 -3.30 0.61 -10.71
C PHE A 154 -3.35 1.89 -9.89
N ILE A 155 -2.34 2.74 -10.05
CA ILE A 155 -2.30 4.08 -9.47
C ILE A 155 -2.49 5.09 -10.62
N ILE A 156 -3.64 5.77 -10.62
CA ILE A 156 -3.92 6.86 -11.55
C ILE A 156 -3.42 8.14 -10.89
N MET A 157 -2.41 8.78 -11.49
CA MET A 157 -1.93 10.09 -11.07
C MET A 157 -2.47 11.16 -12.02
N ASP A 158 -3.43 11.95 -11.55
CA ASP A 158 -3.99 13.06 -12.34
C ASP A 158 -3.05 14.25 -12.33
N ALA A 159 -2.24 14.33 -13.38
CA ALA A 159 -1.24 15.38 -13.55
C ALA A 159 -1.80 16.71 -14.10
N SER A 160 -3.12 16.88 -14.25
CA SER A 160 -3.72 18.08 -14.84
C SER A 160 -3.38 19.38 -14.11
N LYS A 161 -3.08 19.30 -12.81
CA LYS A 161 -2.68 20.43 -11.95
C LYS A 161 -1.20 20.44 -11.58
N VAL A 162 -0.42 19.51 -12.10
CA VAL A 162 1.01 19.42 -11.82
C VAL A 162 1.75 20.57 -12.51
N LYS A 163 2.70 21.15 -11.79
CA LYS A 163 3.54 22.28 -12.22
C LYS A 163 5.00 21.97 -11.90
N MET A 164 5.93 22.74 -12.48
CA MET A 164 7.36 22.55 -12.23
C MET A 164 7.73 22.57 -10.75
N GLY A 165 7.03 23.37 -9.93
CA GLY A 165 7.22 23.41 -8.49
C GLY A 165 6.91 22.09 -7.76
N HIS A 166 6.07 21.22 -8.34
CA HIS A 166 5.87 19.86 -7.83
C HIS A 166 7.05 18.96 -8.20
N VAL A 167 7.47 19.01 -9.47
CA VAL A 167 8.52 18.16 -10.05
C VAL A 167 9.85 18.34 -9.32
N VAL A 168 10.24 19.59 -9.02
CA VAL A 168 11.52 19.89 -8.36
C VAL A 168 11.59 19.43 -6.90
N LYS A 169 10.47 19.03 -6.28
CA LYS A 169 10.47 18.50 -4.91
C LYS A 169 10.78 17.01 -4.83
N TYR A 170 10.68 16.29 -5.93
CA TYR A 170 11.11 14.90 -6.00
C TYR A 170 12.62 14.82 -6.17
N THR A 171 13.29 14.00 -5.36
CA THR A 171 14.73 13.75 -5.52
C THR A 171 14.97 12.77 -6.68
N PRO A 172 16.16 12.79 -7.32
CA PRO A 172 16.50 11.81 -8.35
C PRO A 172 16.40 10.35 -7.88
N ILE A 173 16.66 10.12 -6.59
CA ILE A 173 16.53 8.81 -5.94
C ILE A 173 15.07 8.37 -5.94
N VAL A 174 14.14 9.23 -5.52
CA VAL A 174 12.70 8.93 -5.53
C VAL A 174 12.21 8.66 -6.96
N PHE A 175 12.59 9.49 -7.93
CA PHE A 175 12.23 9.26 -9.33
C PHE A 175 12.74 7.92 -9.87
N LYS A 176 14.00 7.59 -9.61
CA LYS A 176 14.59 6.31 -10.04
C LYS A 176 13.80 5.14 -9.47
N THR A 177 13.36 5.23 -8.22
CA THR A 177 12.57 4.16 -7.59
C THR A 177 11.17 4.07 -8.14
N MET A 178 10.49 5.19 -8.39
CA MET A 178 9.20 5.16 -9.08
C MET A 178 9.31 4.43 -10.43
N VAL A 179 10.35 4.70 -11.21
CA VAL A 179 10.57 4.03 -12.52
C VAL A 179 10.95 2.56 -12.38
N LEU A 180 11.65 2.17 -11.30
CA LEU A 180 12.05 0.78 -11.06
C LEU A 180 10.86 -0.09 -10.61
N ILE A 181 9.99 0.45 -9.75
CA ILE A 181 8.90 -0.32 -9.13
C ILE A 181 7.58 -0.21 -9.89
N LEU A 182 7.34 0.87 -10.64
CA LEU A 182 6.09 1.11 -11.34
C LEU A 182 6.24 0.89 -12.85
N GLN A 183 5.22 0.27 -13.43
CA GLN A 183 5.02 0.32 -14.87
C GLN A 183 4.23 1.59 -15.22
N ILE A 184 4.86 2.53 -15.93
CA ILE A 184 4.31 3.86 -16.20
C ILE A 184 3.65 3.91 -17.59
N TYR A 185 2.39 4.37 -17.62
CA TYR A 185 1.64 4.68 -18.84
C TYR A 185 1.23 6.15 -18.80
N LEU A 186 1.41 6.87 -19.93
CA LEU A 186 0.98 8.26 -20.06
C LEU A 186 -0.31 8.32 -20.87
N HIS A 187 -1.31 9.01 -20.30
CA HIS A 187 -2.63 9.20 -20.88
C HIS A 187 -2.86 10.69 -21.12
N GLU A 188 -3.09 11.07 -22.37
CA GLU A 188 -3.34 12.48 -22.76
C GLU A 188 -4.77 12.94 -22.42
N ASN A 189 -5.69 11.99 -22.28
CA ASN A 189 -7.10 12.23 -21.99
C ASN A 189 -7.76 10.97 -21.40
N LEU A 190 -9.01 11.12 -20.96
CA LEU A 190 -9.80 10.03 -20.40
C LEU A 190 -10.06 8.90 -21.40
N GLU A 191 -10.23 9.18 -22.69
CA GLU A 191 -10.43 8.13 -23.70
C GLU A 191 -9.23 7.18 -23.78
N SER A 192 -8.01 7.70 -23.65
CA SER A 192 -6.80 6.89 -23.62
C SER A 192 -6.66 6.08 -22.32
N LEU A 193 -7.12 6.63 -21.18
CA LEU A 193 -7.19 5.94 -19.89
C LEU A 193 -8.20 4.79 -19.93
N TYR A 194 -9.36 5.01 -20.56
CA TYR A 194 -10.45 4.02 -20.64
C TYR A 194 -10.06 2.74 -21.39
N LYS A 195 -8.98 2.79 -22.18
CA LYS A 195 -8.38 1.59 -22.81
C LYS A 195 -7.73 0.63 -21.81
N HIS A 196 -7.40 1.11 -20.61
CA HIS A 196 -6.73 0.34 -19.56
C HIS A 196 -7.64 0.10 -18.36
N ILE A 197 -8.51 1.08 -18.04
CA ILE A 197 -9.35 1.07 -16.84
C ILE A 197 -10.78 1.42 -17.24
N SER A 198 -11.71 0.48 -17.03
CA SER A 198 -13.12 0.66 -17.40
C SER A 198 -13.75 1.89 -16.70
N PRO A 199 -14.53 2.72 -17.40
CA PRO A 199 -15.27 3.82 -16.75
C PRO A 199 -16.20 3.37 -15.61
N GLU A 200 -16.70 2.13 -15.64
CA GLU A 200 -17.61 1.60 -14.61
C GLU A 200 -16.97 1.53 -13.21
N ILE A 201 -15.63 1.46 -13.14
CA ILE A 201 -14.88 1.44 -11.87
C ILE A 201 -14.33 2.81 -11.48
N LEU A 202 -14.42 3.81 -12.35
CA LEU A 202 -13.95 5.17 -12.08
C LEU A 202 -15.01 6.00 -11.33
N PRO A 203 -14.59 7.02 -10.56
CA PRO A 203 -15.51 7.95 -9.92
C PRO A 203 -16.13 8.89 -10.95
N LYS A 204 -17.27 9.50 -10.61
CA LYS A 204 -17.97 10.46 -11.47
C LYS A 204 -17.09 11.63 -11.94
N ASP A 205 -16.08 12.01 -11.17
CA ASP A 205 -15.11 13.07 -11.53
C ASP A 205 -14.26 12.71 -12.76
N TYR A 206 -14.14 11.43 -13.09
CA TYR A 206 -13.37 10.90 -14.22
C TYR A 206 -14.28 10.23 -15.26
N GLY A 207 -15.55 10.64 -15.33
CA GLY A 207 -16.54 10.15 -16.30
C GLY A 207 -17.11 8.76 -16.01
N GLY A 208 -16.87 8.23 -14.79
CA GLY A 208 -17.44 6.97 -14.35
C GLY A 208 -18.77 7.10 -13.60
N LYS A 209 -19.18 6.01 -12.93
CA LYS A 209 -20.44 5.93 -12.17
C LYS A 209 -20.25 5.69 -10.66
N GLN A 210 -19.02 5.52 -10.20
CA GLN A 210 -18.75 5.37 -8.76
C GLN A 210 -18.93 6.74 -8.03
N LYS A 211 -18.99 6.69 -6.69
CA LYS A 211 -18.95 7.86 -5.80
C LYS A 211 -17.82 8.80 -6.21
N SER A 212 -17.96 10.12 -6.03
CA SER A 212 -16.86 11.05 -6.32
C SER A 212 -15.66 10.77 -5.45
N MET A 213 -14.51 11.27 -5.88
CA MET A 213 -13.32 11.34 -5.06
C MET A 213 -13.61 12.00 -3.70
N ALA A 214 -14.37 13.09 -3.65
CA ALA A 214 -14.71 13.73 -2.39
C ALA A 214 -15.54 12.82 -1.46
N GLU A 215 -16.56 12.13 -1.99
CA GLU A 215 -17.37 11.20 -1.21
C GLU A 215 -16.54 10.00 -0.71
N LEU A 216 -15.65 9.45 -1.54
CA LEU A 216 -14.76 8.36 -1.15
C LEU A 216 -13.71 8.79 -0.14
N ASN A 217 -13.19 10.02 -0.25
CA ASN A 217 -12.21 10.57 0.66
C ASN A 217 -12.76 10.67 2.09
N GLU A 218 -14.01 11.13 2.25
CA GLU A 218 -14.65 11.18 3.57
C GLU A 218 -14.86 9.77 4.16
N LEU A 219 -15.25 8.79 3.34
CA LEU A 219 -15.34 7.40 3.79
C LEU A 219 -13.98 6.84 4.23
N TRP A 220 -12.90 7.14 3.49
CA TRP A 220 -11.54 6.71 3.87
C TRP A 220 -11.05 7.40 5.14
N LYS A 221 -11.39 8.68 5.37
CA LYS A 221 -11.11 9.38 6.64
C LYS A 221 -11.80 8.69 7.82
N GLU A 222 -13.07 8.32 7.68
CA GLU A 222 -13.78 7.57 8.72
C GLU A 222 -13.13 6.20 8.97
N GLU A 223 -12.68 5.51 7.93
CA GLU A 223 -11.98 4.25 8.08
C GLU A 223 -10.63 4.42 8.79
N PHE A 224 -9.86 5.47 8.49
CA PHE A 224 -8.63 5.77 9.22
C PHE A 224 -8.87 5.97 10.71
N VAL A 225 -9.96 6.63 11.10
CA VAL A 225 -10.33 6.78 12.52
C VAL A 225 -10.59 5.42 13.17
N LYS A 226 -11.26 4.49 12.48
CA LYS A 226 -11.49 3.12 13.00
C LYS A 226 -10.19 2.33 13.18
N TRP A 227 -9.17 2.64 12.39
CA TRP A 227 -7.85 1.99 12.41
C TRP A 227 -6.79 2.76 13.21
N SER A 228 -7.16 3.84 13.93
CA SER A 228 -6.28 4.68 14.74
C SER A 228 -5.31 3.86 15.61
N ASP A 229 -5.82 2.90 16.38
CA ASP A 229 -5.00 2.08 17.28
C ASP A 229 -3.96 1.23 16.52
N ARG A 230 -4.29 0.80 15.30
CA ARG A 230 -3.36 0.02 14.47
C ARG A 230 -2.17 0.87 14.03
N PHE A 231 -2.41 2.12 13.62
CA PHE A 231 -1.32 3.01 13.20
C PHE A 231 -0.32 3.26 14.34
N ASP A 232 -0.81 3.50 15.55
CA ASP A 232 0.05 3.67 16.73
C ASP A 232 0.76 2.36 17.13
N LYS A 233 0.09 1.21 16.99
CA LYS A 233 0.71 -0.09 17.22
C LYS A 233 1.84 -0.34 16.22
N LYS A 234 1.62 -0.04 14.94
CA LYS A 234 2.59 -0.26 13.85
C LYS A 234 3.92 0.46 14.09
N LEU A 235 3.91 1.65 14.69
CA LEU A 235 5.12 2.37 15.08
C LEU A 235 5.92 1.71 16.20
N LYS A 236 5.25 0.94 17.05
CA LYS A 236 5.88 0.23 18.20
C LYS A 236 6.33 -1.17 17.83
N MET A 237 5.98 -1.64 16.64
CA MET A 237 6.35 -2.97 16.14
C MET A 237 7.80 -2.92 15.64
N ILE A 238 8.72 -3.15 16.56
CA ILE A 238 10.15 -3.20 16.28
C ILE A 238 10.58 -4.66 16.25
N VAL A 239 11.25 -5.05 15.17
CA VAL A 239 11.88 -6.36 15.04
C VAL A 239 13.12 -6.41 15.93
N ASP A 240 13.27 -7.49 16.70
CA ASP A 240 14.51 -7.75 17.44
C ASP A 240 15.53 -8.43 16.52
N GLU A 241 16.36 -7.62 15.87
CA GLU A 241 17.39 -8.08 14.93
C GLU A 241 18.38 -9.09 15.55
N SER A 242 18.58 -9.07 16.88
CA SER A 242 19.47 -10.03 17.56
C SER A 242 18.90 -11.46 17.57
N LEU A 243 17.58 -11.60 17.40
CA LEU A 243 16.86 -12.87 17.37
C LEU A 243 16.55 -13.33 15.94
N ARG A 244 17.01 -12.60 14.91
CA ARG A 244 16.80 -12.96 13.51
C ARG A 244 17.69 -14.15 13.15
N PRO A 245 17.12 -15.25 12.61
CA PRO A 245 17.89 -16.47 12.33
C PRO A 245 18.86 -16.30 11.15
N GLU A 246 18.49 -15.52 10.14
CA GLU A 246 19.29 -15.28 8.94
C GLU A 246 19.23 -13.79 8.58
N PRO A 247 20.32 -13.18 8.06
CA PRO A 247 20.30 -11.79 7.63
C PRO A 247 19.20 -11.53 6.58
N LEU A 248 18.56 -10.36 6.65
CA LEU A 248 17.53 -9.99 5.70
C LEU A 248 18.10 -9.88 4.28
N GLU A 249 17.71 -10.78 3.39
CA GLU A 249 18.06 -10.72 1.97
C GLU A 249 16.98 -9.99 1.16
N ASN A 250 17.17 -8.69 0.93
CA ASN A 250 16.35 -7.94 -0.02
C ASN A 250 17.13 -6.77 -0.65
N SER A 251 18.13 -7.11 -1.47
CA SER A 251 19.12 -6.19 -2.02
C SER A 251 18.55 -5.04 -2.85
N GLU A 252 17.41 -5.21 -3.50
CA GLU A 252 16.77 -4.16 -4.30
C GLU A 252 16.11 -3.08 -3.43
N ILE A 253 15.37 -3.48 -2.39
CA ILE A 253 14.72 -2.55 -1.45
C ILE A 253 15.76 -1.97 -0.47
N LEU A 254 16.63 -2.81 0.09
CA LEU A 254 17.66 -2.39 1.05
C LEU A 254 18.79 -1.59 0.41
N GLY A 255 19.16 -1.90 -0.84
CA GLY A 255 20.14 -1.13 -1.61
C GLY A 255 19.63 0.25 -2.00
N TYR A 256 18.31 0.43 -2.12
CA TYR A 256 17.68 1.72 -2.41
C TYR A 256 17.68 2.67 -1.21
N TYR A 257 17.30 2.16 -0.03
CA TYR A 257 17.44 2.89 1.23
C TYR A 257 18.89 2.83 1.78
N GLY A 258 19.84 2.36 0.95
CA GLY A 258 21.23 2.02 1.21
C GLY A 258 22.17 3.18 1.56
N ASN A 259 21.80 3.93 2.60
CA ASN A 259 22.73 4.51 3.57
C ASN A 259 22.35 4.05 4.98
N PHE A 260 21.80 2.83 5.10
CA PHE A 260 21.82 2.13 6.38
C PHE A 260 23.27 2.04 6.79
N LYS A 261 23.63 2.84 7.80
CA LYS A 261 24.95 2.77 8.41
C LYS A 261 25.28 1.29 8.55
N LYS A 262 26.50 0.94 8.16
CA LYS A 262 27.16 -0.24 8.73
C LYS A 262 26.81 -0.20 10.22
N LEU A 263 25.92 -1.10 10.65
CA LEU A 263 25.80 -1.40 12.05
C LEU A 263 27.16 -2.02 12.35
N ASP A 264 28.06 -1.18 12.87
CA ASP A 264 29.32 -1.63 13.42
C ASP A 264 28.93 -2.64 14.50
N VAL A 265 29.12 -3.92 14.16
CA VAL A 265 29.07 -5.01 15.10
C VAL A 265 30.41 -4.97 15.80
N ASP A 266 30.45 -4.33 16.97
CA ASP A 266 31.43 -4.65 18.01
C ASP A 266 30.82 -5.71 18.94
#